data_AF-A0A8K0PYX4-F1
#
_entry.id   AF-A0A8K0PYX4-F1
#
_cell.length_a   1.000
_cell.length_b   1.000
_cell.length_c   1.000
_cell.angle_alpha   90.00
_cell.angle_beta   90.00
_cell.angle_gamma   90.00
#
_symmetry.space_group_name_H-M   'P 1'
#
loop_
_entity.id
_entity.type
_entity.pdbx_description
1 polymer ?
#
loop_
_entity_poly.entity_id
_entity_poly.type
_entity_poly.pdbx_seq_one_letter_code
_entity_poly.pdbx_strand_id
1 'polypeptide(L)'
;MGRLEIYIAFGHRRGSDPVHWMIMLRAPDSTKSTWYHVTGGPSKGTNYELVIQNNKRFKTFSVSDHCYVGGINEQDQNKVKAAAKKVPAQRCQEWTVEVLRNLEKKGLVPVGTRDYWFDRIEASPYSTDGVHGLAGSSGPQWLWDEGQQDYRYWDEGSGGWVWASESN
;
A
#
# COMPACT_ATOMS: atom_id res chain seq x y z
N MET A 1 -22.19 -13.65 7.98
CA MET A 1 -21.74 -12.41 7.31
C MET A 1 -20.45 -12.71 6.57
N GLY A 2 -20.32 -12.31 5.30
CA GLY A 2 -19.13 -12.56 4.51
C GLY A 2 -17.92 -11.73 4.99
N ARG A 3 -16.72 -12.25 4.73
CA ARG A 3 -15.45 -11.55 4.96
C ARG A 3 -14.78 -11.28 3.63
N LEU A 4 -14.04 -10.17 3.56
CA LEU A 4 -13.13 -9.86 2.47
C LEU A 4 -11.72 -9.70 3.02
N GLU A 5 -10.75 -10.07 2.22
CA GLU A 5 -9.33 -9.90 2.47
C GLU A 5 -8.80 -8.75 1.62
N ILE A 6 -7.96 -7.91 2.21
CA ILE A 6 -7.25 -6.82 1.55
C ILE A 6 -5.82 -7.27 1.30
N TYR A 7 -5.37 -7.11 0.06
CA TYR A 7 -4.00 -7.35 -0.36
C TYR A 7 -3.42 -6.11 -1.03
N ILE A 8 -2.11 -5.97 -0.93
CA ILE A 8 -1.33 -5.22 -1.92
C ILE A 8 -0.79 -6.21 -2.94
N ALA A 9 -1.03 -5.96 -4.21
CA ALA A 9 -0.51 -6.74 -5.31
C ALA A 9 0.54 -5.94 -6.08
N PHE A 10 1.57 -6.64 -6.53
CA PHE A 10 2.73 -6.07 -7.20
C PHE A 10 2.73 -6.43 -8.67
N GLY A 11 2.97 -5.44 -9.54
CA GLY A 11 3.28 -5.70 -10.93
C GLY A 11 4.68 -6.30 -11.11
N HIS A 12 4.98 -6.75 -12.33
CA HIS A 12 6.37 -7.05 -12.70
C HIS A 12 7.18 -5.76 -12.83
N ARG A 13 8.41 -5.75 -12.31
CA ARG A 13 9.37 -4.68 -12.55
C ARG A 13 9.70 -4.62 -14.04
N ARG A 14 9.75 -3.41 -14.60
CA ARG A 14 10.11 -3.16 -16.00
C ARG A 14 11.27 -2.18 -16.04
N GLY A 15 12.48 -2.69 -16.29
CA GLY A 15 13.69 -1.87 -16.23
C GLY A 15 13.90 -1.25 -14.85
N SER A 16 14.17 0.05 -14.81
CA SER A 16 14.39 0.82 -13.59
C SER A 16 13.12 1.47 -13.01
N ASP A 17 11.95 1.25 -13.61
CA ASP A 17 10.71 1.84 -13.11
C ASP A 17 10.31 1.23 -11.76
N PRO A 18 9.79 2.05 -10.82
CA PRO A 18 9.18 1.56 -9.59
C PRO A 18 8.12 0.49 -9.85
N VAL A 19 8.05 -0.50 -8.97
CA VAL A 19 7.06 -1.58 -9.07
C VAL A 19 5.65 -1.00 -8.92
N HIS A 20 4.77 -1.38 -9.84
CA HIS A 20 3.38 -0.95 -9.80
C HIS A 20 2.63 -1.62 -8.63
N TRP A 21 2.07 -0.83 -7.73
CA TRP A 21 1.27 -1.31 -6.61
C TRP A 21 -0.23 -1.19 -6.89
N MET A 22 -1.01 -2.14 -6.37
CA MET A 22 -2.46 -2.19 -6.47
C MET A 22 -3.06 -2.69 -5.17
N ILE A 23 -4.22 -2.17 -4.78
CA ILE A 23 -5.02 -2.76 -3.70
C ILE A 23 -5.98 -3.77 -4.32
N MET A 24 -6.06 -4.97 -3.77
CA MET A 24 -7.02 -6.00 -4.18
C MET A 24 -7.91 -6.39 -3.02
N LEU A 25 -9.21 -6.50 -3.28
CA LEU A 25 -10.18 -7.11 -2.37
C LEU A 25 -10.68 -8.43 -2.94
N ARG A 26 -10.68 -9.48 -2.12
CA ARG A 26 -11.26 -10.78 -2.48
C ARG A 26 -12.00 -11.40 -1.31
N ALA A 27 -12.99 -12.23 -1.59
CA ALA A 27 -13.48 -13.18 -0.59
C ALA A 27 -12.40 -14.27 -0.35
N PRO A 28 -12.32 -14.86 0.85
CA PRO A 28 -11.46 -16.01 1.12
C PRO A 28 -11.63 -17.09 0.04
N ASP A 29 -10.50 -17.63 -0.43
CA ASP A 29 -10.41 -18.67 -1.47
C ASP A 29 -11.00 -18.33 -2.85
N SER A 30 -11.55 -17.13 -3.02
CA SER A 30 -12.07 -16.69 -4.31
C SER A 30 -10.93 -16.51 -5.32
N THR A 31 -11.16 -16.99 -6.54
CA THR A 31 -10.31 -16.70 -7.69
C THR A 31 -10.58 -15.31 -8.27
N LYS A 32 -11.61 -14.62 -7.78
CA LYS A 32 -12.07 -13.30 -8.23
C LYS A 32 -11.84 -12.25 -7.16
N SER A 33 -11.52 -11.05 -7.63
CA SER A 33 -11.19 -9.90 -6.81
C SER A 33 -11.64 -8.59 -7.48
N THR A 34 -11.69 -7.53 -6.71
CA THR A 34 -11.77 -6.16 -7.21
C THR A 34 -10.38 -5.53 -7.11
N TRP A 35 -9.90 -4.96 -8.21
CA TRP A 35 -8.62 -4.25 -8.27
C TRP A 35 -8.86 -2.75 -8.14
N TYR A 36 -8.04 -2.08 -7.35
CA TYR A 36 -7.98 -0.63 -7.22
C TYR A 36 -6.54 -0.20 -7.47
N HIS A 37 -6.32 0.61 -8.50
CA HIS A 37 -4.97 1.03 -8.85
C HIS A 37 -4.98 2.30 -9.66
N VAL A 38 -3.85 3.01 -9.65
CA VAL A 38 -3.66 4.18 -10.51
C VAL A 38 -2.90 3.79 -11.76
N THR A 39 -3.36 4.26 -12.91
CA THR A 39 -2.68 4.14 -14.21
C THR A 39 -2.24 5.50 -14.74
N GLY A 40 -1.55 5.50 -15.88
CA GLY A 40 -1.02 6.72 -16.49
C GLY A 40 0.22 7.26 -15.78
N GLY A 41 0.38 8.58 -15.79
CA GLY A 41 1.47 9.31 -15.14
C GLY A 41 2.52 9.87 -16.11
N PRO A 42 3.41 10.76 -15.61
CA PRO A 42 4.43 11.43 -16.41
C PRO A 42 5.34 10.48 -17.19
N SER A 43 5.69 9.32 -16.61
CA SER A 43 6.50 8.29 -17.30
C SER A 43 5.84 7.71 -18.55
N LYS A 44 4.51 7.87 -18.68
CA LYS A 44 3.71 7.45 -19.84
C LYS A 44 3.19 8.62 -20.66
N GLY A 45 3.59 9.86 -20.34
CA GLY A 45 3.08 11.08 -20.99
C GLY A 45 1.57 11.30 -20.83
N THR A 46 0.97 10.75 -19.77
CA THR A 46 -0.50 10.82 -19.52
C THR A 46 -0.78 11.26 -18.10
N ASN A 47 -2.01 11.75 -17.84
CA ASN A 47 -2.44 12.05 -16.48
C ASN A 47 -2.61 10.78 -15.66
N TYR A 48 -2.48 10.89 -14.34
CA TYR A 48 -2.84 9.81 -13.43
C TYR A 48 -4.35 9.58 -13.41
N GLU A 49 -4.77 8.32 -13.42
CA GLU A 49 -6.18 7.92 -13.39
C GLU A 49 -6.41 6.77 -12.41
N LEU A 50 -7.38 6.91 -11.51
CA LEU A 50 -7.83 5.82 -10.66
C LEU A 50 -8.72 4.86 -11.46
N VAL A 51 -8.31 3.60 -11.55
CA VAL A 51 -9.06 2.52 -12.18
C VAL A 51 -9.53 1.52 -11.12
N ILE A 52 -10.83 1.23 -11.13
CA ILE A 52 -11.46 0.24 -10.26
C ILE A 52 -12.08 -0.85 -11.13
N GLN A 53 -11.58 -2.08 -11.02
CA GLN A 53 -12.00 -3.19 -11.87
C GLN A 53 -12.57 -4.33 -11.05
N ASN A 54 -13.87 -4.59 -11.20
CA ASN A 54 -14.54 -5.69 -10.50
C ASN A 54 -14.36 -7.02 -11.24
N ASN A 55 -14.52 -8.14 -10.52
CA ASN A 55 -14.53 -9.50 -11.06
C ASN A 55 -13.25 -9.88 -11.85
N LYS A 56 -12.12 -9.26 -11.51
CA LYS A 56 -10.80 -9.58 -12.05
C LYS A 56 -10.25 -10.82 -11.36
N ARG A 57 -9.46 -11.61 -12.07
CA ARG A 57 -8.79 -12.77 -11.45
C ARG A 57 -7.83 -12.25 -10.39
N PHE A 58 -7.79 -12.89 -9.23
CA PHE A 58 -6.84 -12.54 -8.17
C PHE A 58 -5.41 -12.84 -8.62
N LYS A 59 -5.15 -14.09 -9.03
CA LYS A 59 -3.87 -14.48 -9.65
C LYS A 59 -3.91 -14.24 -11.16
N THR A 60 -3.03 -13.38 -11.67
CA THR A 60 -2.84 -13.13 -13.11
C THR A 60 -1.36 -13.09 -13.46
N PHE A 61 -1.03 -13.31 -14.73
CA PHE A 61 0.34 -13.19 -15.23
C PHE A 61 0.93 -11.78 -15.08
N SER A 62 0.07 -10.75 -14.99
CA SER A 62 0.51 -9.36 -14.81
C SER A 62 0.92 -9.01 -13.38
N VAL A 63 0.62 -9.87 -12.41
CA VAL A 63 0.94 -9.69 -11.00
C VAL A 63 2.08 -10.64 -10.65
N SER A 64 3.14 -10.10 -10.07
CA SER A 64 4.31 -10.84 -9.62
C SER A 64 4.07 -11.47 -8.25
N ASP A 65 3.46 -10.73 -7.33
CA ASP A 65 3.25 -11.17 -5.95
C ASP A 65 2.07 -10.45 -5.26
N HIS A 66 1.64 -10.97 -4.11
CA HIS A 66 0.58 -10.42 -3.25
C HIS A 66 1.01 -10.45 -1.79
N CYS A 67 0.84 -9.33 -1.09
CA CYS A 67 1.03 -9.24 0.36
C CYS A 67 -0.33 -9.03 1.05
N TYR A 68 -0.65 -9.89 2.02
CA TYR A 68 -1.85 -9.75 2.83
C TYR A 68 -1.72 -8.55 3.77
N VAL A 69 -2.76 -7.73 3.85
CA VAL A 69 -2.80 -6.54 4.71
C VAL A 69 -3.77 -6.71 5.87
N GLY A 70 -4.93 -7.32 5.63
CA GLY A 70 -5.95 -7.46 6.67
C GLY A 70 -7.27 -8.02 6.15
N GLY A 71 -8.19 -8.27 7.08
CA GLY A 71 -9.53 -8.77 6.81
C GLY A 71 -10.60 -7.78 7.25
N ILE A 72 -11.62 -7.59 6.43
CA ILE A 72 -12.78 -6.73 6.71
C ILE A 72 -14.07 -7.52 6.59
N ASN A 73 -15.15 -6.98 7.16
CA ASN A 73 -16.48 -7.47 6.85
C ASN A 73 -16.87 -7.04 5.44
N GLU A 74 -17.61 -7.89 4.72
CA GLU A 74 -18.07 -7.58 3.36
C GLU A 74 -18.89 -6.28 3.27
N GLN A 75 -19.68 -5.96 4.31
CA GLN A 75 -20.43 -4.71 4.43
C GLN A 75 -19.53 -3.45 4.40
N ASP A 76 -18.24 -3.59 4.76
CA ASP A 76 -17.27 -2.50 4.78
C ASP A 76 -16.59 -2.28 3.42
N GLN A 77 -16.87 -3.09 2.39
CA GLN A 77 -16.28 -2.95 1.05
C GLN A 77 -16.47 -1.55 0.46
N ASN A 78 -17.63 -0.93 0.69
CA ASN A 78 -17.92 0.42 0.20
C ASN A 78 -17.06 1.48 0.90
N LYS A 79 -16.62 1.25 2.15
CA LYS A 79 -15.69 2.13 2.85
C LYS A 79 -14.31 2.09 2.18
N VAL A 80 -13.89 0.92 1.69
CA VAL A 80 -12.63 0.80 0.94
C VAL A 80 -12.70 1.53 -0.40
N LYS A 81 -13.79 1.35 -1.14
CA LYS A 81 -14.03 2.09 -2.39
C LYS A 81 -14.06 3.61 -2.15
N ALA A 82 -14.68 4.07 -1.07
CA ALA A 82 -14.72 5.48 -0.71
C ALA A 82 -13.33 6.02 -0.34
N ALA A 83 -12.53 5.25 0.42
CA ALA A 83 -11.15 5.62 0.74
C ALA A 83 -10.29 5.74 -0.54
N ALA A 84 -10.37 4.76 -1.43
CA ALA A 84 -9.69 4.76 -2.72
C ALA A 84 -10.00 6.00 -3.57
N LYS A 85 -11.30 6.38 -3.65
CA LYS A 85 -11.75 7.55 -4.41
C LYS A 85 -11.41 8.89 -3.77
N LYS A 86 -11.20 8.92 -2.45
CA LYS A 86 -10.88 10.15 -1.72
C LYS A 86 -9.45 10.61 -1.98
N VAL A 87 -8.53 9.69 -2.24
CA VAL A 87 -7.13 9.99 -2.54
C VAL A 87 -7.02 10.44 -3.99
N PRO A 88 -6.49 11.65 -4.28
CA PRO A 88 -6.23 12.09 -5.64
C PRO A 88 -5.35 11.09 -6.40
N ALA A 89 -5.61 10.91 -7.70
CA ALA A 89 -4.79 10.03 -8.52
C ALA A 89 -3.36 10.58 -8.62
N GLN A 90 -2.40 9.79 -8.18
CA GLN A 90 -0.97 10.12 -8.11
C GLN A 90 -0.15 8.85 -8.34
N ARG A 91 1.16 8.89 -8.06
CA ARG A 91 2.01 7.71 -8.18
C ARG A 91 1.43 6.52 -7.42
N CYS A 92 1.41 5.32 -8.03
CA CYS A 92 0.65 4.19 -7.49
C CYS A 92 1.08 3.74 -6.09
N GLN A 93 2.37 3.83 -5.75
CA GLN A 93 2.89 3.49 -4.41
C GLN A 93 2.42 4.51 -3.37
N GLU A 94 2.60 5.81 -3.64
CA GLU A 94 2.12 6.91 -2.77
C GLU A 94 0.59 6.89 -2.62
N TRP A 95 -0.14 6.69 -3.72
CA TRP A 95 -1.59 6.55 -3.71
C TRP A 95 -2.01 5.38 -2.82
N THR A 96 -1.35 4.22 -2.94
CA THR A 96 -1.65 3.04 -2.12
C THR A 96 -1.46 3.35 -0.64
N VAL A 97 -0.35 4.00 -0.28
CA VAL A 97 -0.06 4.37 1.12
C VAL A 97 -1.08 5.36 1.69
N GLU A 98 -1.49 6.39 0.95
CA GLU A 98 -2.54 7.30 1.41
C GLU A 98 -3.92 6.62 1.51
N VAL A 99 -4.21 5.61 0.68
CA VAL A 99 -5.41 4.79 0.85
C VAL A 99 -5.32 3.98 2.14
N LEU A 100 -4.18 3.32 2.40
CA LEU A 100 -3.95 2.57 3.64
C LEU A 100 -4.10 3.47 4.87
N ARG A 101 -3.57 4.69 4.84
CA ARG A 101 -3.79 5.71 5.89
C ARG A 101 -5.27 5.95 6.17
N ASN A 102 -6.09 6.06 5.12
CA ASN A 102 -7.52 6.28 5.26
C ASN A 102 -8.27 5.04 5.74
N LEU A 103 -7.79 3.83 5.43
CA LEU A 103 -8.33 2.57 5.94
C LEU A 103 -7.97 2.36 7.41
N GLU A 104 -6.75 2.69 7.79
CA GLU A 104 -6.23 2.59 9.15
C GLU A 104 -7.02 3.51 10.09
N LYS A 105 -7.24 4.77 9.70
CA LYS A 105 -8.12 5.71 10.42
C LYS A 105 -9.57 5.22 10.61
N LYS A 106 -10.01 4.24 9.81
CA LYS A 106 -11.33 3.63 9.88
C LYS A 106 -11.33 2.28 10.62
N GLY A 107 -10.18 1.83 11.12
CA GLY A 107 -10.01 0.52 11.75
C GLY A 107 -10.20 -0.65 10.79
N LEU A 108 -9.99 -0.44 9.48
CA LEU A 108 -10.16 -1.48 8.45
C LEU A 108 -8.87 -2.25 8.14
N VAL A 109 -7.73 -1.71 8.56
CA VAL A 109 -6.41 -2.37 8.54
C VAL A 109 -5.72 -2.09 9.88
N PRO A 110 -4.73 -2.91 10.28
CA PRO A 110 -3.99 -2.68 11.53
C PRO A 110 -3.33 -1.30 11.60
N VAL A 111 -3.17 -0.76 12.81
CA VAL A 111 -2.37 0.45 13.05
C VAL A 111 -0.92 0.21 12.65
N GLY A 112 -0.25 1.22 12.10
CA GLY A 112 1.11 1.14 11.57
C GLY A 112 1.19 0.59 10.14
N THR A 113 0.08 0.16 9.55
CA THR A 113 0.05 -0.32 8.15
C THR A 113 0.53 0.77 7.20
N ARG A 114 0.10 2.03 7.37
CA ARG A 114 0.55 3.13 6.52
C ARG A 114 2.07 3.28 6.55
N ASP A 115 2.66 3.33 7.74
CA ASP A 115 4.09 3.65 7.91
C ASP A 115 4.95 2.51 7.35
N TYR A 116 4.60 1.27 7.66
CA TYR A 116 5.27 0.10 7.11
C TYR A 116 5.37 0.11 5.57
N TRP A 117 4.29 0.50 4.89
CA TRP A 117 4.27 0.59 3.43
C TRP A 117 4.89 1.89 2.91
N PHE A 118 4.87 2.97 3.68
CA PHE A 118 5.53 4.22 3.35
C PHE A 118 7.04 4.02 3.19
N ASP A 119 7.69 3.31 4.11
CA ASP A 119 9.15 3.08 4.04
C ASP A 119 9.59 2.15 2.91
N ARG A 120 8.62 1.51 2.24
CA ARG A 120 8.84 0.60 1.10
C ARG A 120 8.55 1.27 -0.24
N ILE A 121 8.14 2.54 -0.24
CA ILE A 121 7.99 3.32 -1.45
C ILE A 121 9.38 3.42 -2.11
N GLU A 122 9.45 3.07 -3.39
CA GLU A 122 10.72 3.12 -4.12
C GLU A 122 11.06 4.56 -4.51
N ALA A 123 12.35 4.88 -4.62
CA ALA A 123 12.76 6.20 -5.09
C ALA A 123 12.27 6.46 -6.53
N SER A 124 11.81 7.68 -6.80
CA SER A 124 11.30 8.08 -8.11
C SER A 124 11.54 9.57 -8.37
N PRO A 125 11.87 9.99 -9.61
CA PRO A 125 11.96 11.42 -9.94
C PRO A 125 10.60 12.11 -9.91
N TYR A 126 9.51 11.33 -9.95
CA TYR A 126 8.14 11.81 -9.90
C TYR A 126 7.54 11.70 -8.49
N SER A 127 8.37 11.51 -7.47
CA SER A 127 7.88 11.46 -6.09
C SER A 127 7.35 12.81 -5.66
N THR A 128 6.21 12.82 -4.97
CA THR A 128 5.61 14.06 -4.45
C THR A 128 5.54 14.11 -2.91
N ASP A 129 5.97 13.04 -2.26
CA ASP A 129 5.95 12.88 -0.80
C ASP A 129 7.12 13.58 -0.07
N GLY A 130 8.09 14.13 -0.80
CA GLY A 130 9.27 14.80 -0.25
C GLY A 130 10.31 13.88 0.39
N VAL A 131 10.11 12.55 0.37
CA VAL A 131 10.99 11.56 1.01
C VAL A 131 11.60 10.61 -0.02
N HIS A 132 10.81 10.15 -0.99
CA HIS A 132 11.22 9.12 -1.96
C HIS A 132 11.62 9.72 -3.31
N GLY A 133 12.19 10.93 -3.31
CA GLY A 133 12.84 11.51 -4.49
C GLY A 133 14.14 10.79 -4.84
N LEU A 134 14.69 11.01 -6.05
CA LEU A 134 15.99 10.43 -6.45
C LEU A 134 17.20 10.99 -5.67
N ALA A 135 17.00 11.93 -4.76
CA ALA A 135 18.03 12.47 -3.88
C ALA A 135 17.80 12.01 -2.43
N GLY A 136 18.54 10.97 -2.02
CA GLY A 136 18.80 10.59 -0.62
C GLY A 136 17.58 10.34 0.28
N SER A 137 17.00 9.13 0.25
CA SER A 137 16.04 8.72 1.29
C SER A 137 16.78 8.28 2.56
N SER A 138 16.71 9.10 3.61
CA SER A 138 17.23 8.80 4.96
C SER A 138 16.08 8.54 5.94
N GLY A 139 15.16 7.64 5.59
CA GLY A 139 14.07 7.22 6.47
C GLY A 139 14.47 6.04 7.36
N PRO A 140 13.96 5.95 8.59
CA PRO A 140 14.21 4.81 9.46
C PRO A 140 13.63 3.51 8.88
N GLN A 141 14.39 2.41 8.95
CA GLN A 141 13.97 1.11 8.44
C GLN A 141 13.19 0.33 9.50
N TRP A 142 11.86 0.30 9.40
CA TRP A 142 10.98 -0.40 10.32
C TRP A 142 10.91 -1.93 10.05
N LEU A 143 11.04 -2.71 11.13
CA LEU A 143 11.04 -4.18 11.18
C LEU A 143 9.89 -4.67 12.07
N TRP A 144 9.16 -5.70 11.63
CA TRP A 144 8.12 -6.35 12.42
C TRP A 144 8.73 -7.29 13.46
N ASP A 145 8.26 -7.22 14.71
CA ASP A 145 8.60 -8.17 15.77
C ASP A 145 7.37 -9.04 16.10
N GLU A 146 7.45 -10.35 15.80
CA GLU A 146 6.35 -11.28 16.07
C GLU A 146 6.07 -11.47 17.57
N GLY A 147 7.08 -11.30 18.43
CA GLY A 147 6.94 -11.49 19.88
C GLY A 147 6.16 -10.36 20.55
N GLN A 148 6.30 -9.14 20.04
CA GLN A 148 5.62 -7.94 20.54
C GLN A 148 4.38 -7.57 19.74
N GLN A 149 4.19 -8.18 18.55
CA GLN A 149 3.16 -7.79 17.58
C GLN A 149 3.21 -6.29 17.25
N ASP A 150 4.42 -5.73 17.16
CA ASP A 150 4.67 -4.31 16.90
C ASP A 150 5.87 -4.14 15.97
N TYR A 151 5.94 -2.98 15.31
CA TYR A 151 7.08 -2.58 14.49
C TYR A 151 8.12 -1.84 15.33
N ARG A 152 9.39 -1.99 14.98
CA ARG A 152 10.50 -1.23 15.56
C ARG A 152 11.51 -0.81 14.50
N TYR A 153 12.20 0.30 14.72
CA TYR A 153 13.42 0.62 13.97
C TYR A 153 14.57 0.88 14.93
N TRP A 154 15.80 0.71 14.44
CA TRP A 154 16.98 1.06 15.21
C TRP A 154 17.27 2.55 15.01
N ASP A 155 17.20 3.32 16.08
CA ASP A 155 17.57 4.72 16.07
C ASP A 155 19.03 4.88 16.53
N GLU A 156 19.90 5.32 15.61
CA GLU A 156 21.31 5.59 15.94
C GLU A 156 21.47 6.76 16.92
N GLY A 157 20.50 7.68 16.99
CA GLY A 157 20.53 8.84 17.90
C GLY A 157 20.34 8.46 19.36
N SER A 158 19.37 7.58 19.65
CA SER A 158 19.11 7.05 20.99
C SER A 158 19.89 5.77 21.32
N GLY A 159 20.50 5.12 20.30
CA GLY A 159 21.24 3.87 20.48
C GLY A 159 20.34 2.70 20.89
N GLY A 160 19.08 2.72 20.47
CA GLY A 160 18.06 1.77 20.90
C GLY A 160 17.02 1.46 19.83
N TRP A 161 16.24 0.42 20.09
CA TRP A 161 15.04 0.11 19.32
C TRP A 161 13.92 1.06 19.74
N VAL A 162 13.37 1.79 18.78
CA VAL A 162 12.18 2.62 18.97
C VAL A 162 11.00 1.87 18.40
N TRP A 163 9.96 1.68 19.23
CA TRP A 163 8.74 0.97 18.85
C TRP A 163 7.73 1.90 18.19
N ALA A 164 6.92 1.38 17.27
CA ALA A 164 5.96 2.20 16.52
C ALA A 164 4.87 2.75 17.43
N SER A 165 4.55 2.02 18.50
CA SER A 165 3.68 2.49 19.59
C SER A 165 4.23 3.68 20.40
N GLU A 166 5.53 3.97 20.32
CA GLU A 166 6.20 5.04 21.08
C GLU A 166 6.43 6.32 20.25
N SER A 167 6.39 6.22 18.92
CA SER A 167 6.52 7.35 17.99
C SER A 167 5.17 8.06 17.80
N ASN A 168 4.94 9.11 18.58
CA ASN A 168 3.72 9.95 18.61
C ASN A 168 3.84 11.19 17.71
#